data_AF-A0A976DLR5-F1
#
_entry.id   AF-A0A976DLR5-F1
#
_cell.length_a   1.000
_cell.length_b   1.000
_cell.length_c   1.000
_cell.angle_alpha   90.00
_cell.angle_beta   90.00
_cell.angle_gamma   90.00
#
_symmetry.space_group_name_H-M   'P 1'
#
loop_
_entity.id
_entity.type
_entity.pdbx_description
1 polymer ?
#
loop_
_entity_poly.entity_id
_entity_poly.type
_entity_poly.pdbx_seq_one_letter_code
_entity_poly.pdbx_strand_id
1 'polypeptide(L)'
;MNLPFDGAISRYFREGAPAAVRKAIEKAGKDEIMTASYPYREEMKGKEYDAQMEALQIELAKMQAAIKASGQRVIVIFEGRDAAGKGGVIKAVTENMNP
;
A
#
# COMPACT_ATOMS: atom_id res chain seq x y z
N MET A 1 17.68 -12.02 -16.54
CA MET A 1 18.00 -10.59 -16.69
C MET A 1 18.23 -10.05 -15.29
N ASN A 2 19.46 -9.74 -14.91
CA ASN A 2 19.75 -9.25 -13.55
C ASN A 2 19.15 -7.84 -13.41
N LEU A 3 18.08 -7.70 -12.64
CA LEU A 3 17.54 -6.39 -12.30
C LEU A 3 18.62 -5.60 -11.54
N PRO A 4 18.84 -4.31 -11.85
CA PRO A 4 19.99 -3.54 -11.35
C PRO A 4 20.04 -3.38 -9.81
N PHE A 5 18.98 -3.79 -9.11
CA PHE A 5 18.85 -3.69 -7.66
C PHE A 5 18.52 -5.02 -6.95
N ASP A 6 18.36 -6.13 -7.69
CA ASP A 6 17.98 -7.45 -7.12
C ASP A 6 19.04 -8.02 -6.16
N GLY A 7 20.26 -7.48 -6.26
CA GLY A 7 21.39 -7.89 -5.46
C GLY A 7 21.68 -6.98 -4.27
N ALA A 8 21.41 -5.68 -4.32
CA ALA A 8 21.97 -4.74 -3.35
C ALA A 8 21.37 -4.90 -1.95
N ILE A 9 20.05 -4.95 -1.87
CA ILE A 9 19.32 -5.17 -0.60
C ILE A 9 19.62 -6.58 -0.08
N SER A 10 19.51 -7.59 -0.95
CA SER A 10 19.79 -8.99 -0.62
C SER A 10 21.23 -9.21 -0.15
N ARG A 11 22.20 -8.54 -0.77
CA ARG A 11 23.62 -8.58 -0.41
C ARG A 11 23.88 -7.85 0.90
N TYR A 12 23.34 -6.64 1.07
CA TYR A 12 23.44 -5.93 2.34
C TYR A 12 22.84 -6.75 3.47
N PHE A 13 21.66 -7.34 3.26
CA PHE A 13 21.03 -8.23 4.23
C PHE A 13 21.95 -9.40 4.61
N ARG A 14 22.60 -10.06 3.65
CA ARG A 14 23.49 -11.20 3.94
C ARG A 14 24.82 -10.79 4.57
N GLU A 15 25.46 -9.76 4.05
CA GLU A 15 26.87 -9.43 4.31
C GLU A 15 27.07 -8.23 5.24
N GLY A 16 26.15 -7.26 5.24
CA GLY A 16 26.35 -5.95 5.89
C GLY A 16 25.35 -5.60 7.00
N ALA A 17 24.20 -6.26 7.08
CA ALA A 17 23.18 -5.96 8.08
C ALA A 17 23.61 -6.47 9.48
N PRO A 18 23.38 -5.70 10.55
CA PRO A 18 23.65 -6.14 11.91
C PRO A 18 22.97 -7.48 12.24
N ALA A 19 23.62 -8.33 13.04
CA ALA A 19 23.08 -9.64 13.40
C ALA A 19 21.67 -9.58 14.03
N ALA A 20 21.40 -8.53 14.82
CA ALA A 20 20.09 -8.29 15.41
C ALA A 20 19.00 -8.06 14.34
N VAL A 21 19.31 -7.30 13.28
CA VAL A 21 18.37 -7.00 12.18
C VAL A 21 18.09 -8.26 11.37
N ARG A 22 19.13 -9.03 11.02
CA ARG A 22 18.98 -10.30 10.28
C ARG A 22 18.09 -11.28 11.02
N LYS A 23 18.39 -11.52 12.30
CA LYS A 23 17.63 -12.44 13.17
C LYS A 23 16.18 -12.00 13.36
N ALA A 24 15.93 -10.70 13.42
CA ALA A 24 14.57 -10.18 13.53
C ALA A 24 13.77 -10.47 12.24
N ILE A 25 14.35 -10.20 11.07
CA ILE A 25 13.70 -10.43 9.76
C ILE A 25 13.46 -11.93 9.52
N GLU A 26 14.42 -12.80 9.82
CA GLU A 26 14.29 -14.26 9.64
C GLU A 26 13.21 -14.90 10.53
N LYS A 27 12.94 -14.29 11.69
CA LYS A 27 11.91 -14.77 12.63
C LYS A 27 10.54 -14.16 12.37
N ALA A 28 10.47 -13.06 11.63
CA ALA A 28 9.23 -12.36 11.40
C ALA A 28 8.26 -13.23 10.58
N GLY A 29 6.98 -13.19 10.97
CA GLY A 29 5.92 -13.75 10.15
C GLY A 29 5.84 -13.04 8.80
N LYS A 30 5.35 -13.73 7.76
CA LYS A 30 5.20 -13.17 6.41
C LYS A 30 4.46 -11.83 6.40
N ASP A 31 3.43 -11.72 7.23
CA ASP A 31 2.57 -10.54 7.31
C ASP A 31 2.94 -9.65 8.52
N GLU A 32 4.01 -9.96 9.27
CA GLU A 32 4.35 -9.27 10.51
C GLU A 32 4.99 -7.91 10.25
N ILE A 33 4.46 -6.88 10.93
CA ILE A 33 4.98 -5.52 10.86
C ILE A 33 5.93 -5.30 12.04
N MET A 34 7.22 -5.25 11.73
CA MET A 34 8.29 -5.21 12.74
C MET A 34 8.54 -3.82 13.35
N THR A 35 7.93 -2.78 12.79
CA THR A 35 8.14 -1.39 13.21
C THR A 35 7.31 -1.08 14.45
N ALA A 36 7.96 -0.86 15.59
CA ALA A 36 7.27 -0.58 16.86
C ALA A 36 6.38 0.67 16.86
N SER A 37 6.65 1.64 15.98
CA SER A 37 5.84 2.85 15.83
C SER A 37 4.60 2.66 14.96
N TYR A 38 4.47 1.52 14.26
CA TYR A 38 3.30 1.25 13.45
C TYR A 38 2.18 0.66 14.32
N PRO A 39 0.91 1.12 14.19
CA PRO A 39 -0.14 0.78 15.14
C PRO A 39 -0.63 -0.69 15.05
N TYR A 40 -0.32 -1.39 13.95
CA TYR A 40 -0.73 -2.76 13.71
C TYR A 40 0.47 -3.70 13.72
N ARG A 41 0.27 -4.92 14.25
CA ARG A 41 1.31 -5.97 14.30
C ARG A 41 1.37 -6.84 13.05
N GLU A 42 0.30 -6.90 12.29
CA GLU A 42 0.23 -7.68 11.04
C GLU A 42 -0.45 -6.87 9.95
N GLU A 43 -0.13 -7.20 8.69
CA GLU A 43 -0.85 -6.72 7.52
C GLU A 43 -2.30 -7.22 7.52
N MET A 44 -3.20 -6.39 6.98
CA MET A 44 -4.60 -6.78 6.77
C MET A 44 -4.66 -7.98 5.83
N LYS A 45 -5.50 -8.98 6.16
CA LYS A 45 -5.64 -10.16 5.32
C LYS A 45 -6.30 -9.77 4.00
N GLY A 46 -5.79 -10.30 2.89
CA GLY A 46 -6.27 -9.94 1.54
C GLY A 46 -7.79 -10.05 1.36
N LYS A 47 -8.41 -11.13 1.87
CA LYS A 47 -9.87 -11.30 1.80
C LYS A 47 -10.66 -10.19 2.52
N GLU A 48 -10.14 -9.72 3.65
CA GLU A 48 -10.77 -8.64 4.40
C GLU A 48 -10.61 -7.31 3.65
N TYR A 49 -9.41 -7.06 3.13
CA TYR A 49 -9.11 -5.90 2.29
C TYR A 49 -10.03 -5.84 1.06
N ASP A 50 -10.16 -6.94 0.32
CA ASP A 50 -10.96 -7.00 -0.91
C ASP A 50 -12.44 -6.70 -0.61
N ALA A 51 -12.98 -7.28 0.46
CA ALA A 51 -14.37 -7.05 0.87
C ALA A 51 -14.62 -5.58 1.27
N GLN A 52 -13.69 -4.96 2.00
CA GLN A 52 -13.80 -3.54 2.35
C GLN A 52 -13.65 -2.65 1.12
N MET A 53 -12.73 -2.98 0.22
CA MET A 53 -12.49 -2.22 -1.01
C MET A 53 -13.72 -2.24 -1.90
N GLU A 54 -14.37 -3.39 -2.10
CA GLU A 54 -15.61 -3.50 -2.88
C GLU A 54 -16.69 -2.55 -2.33
N ALA A 55 -16.91 -2.56 -1.01
CA ALA A 55 -17.87 -1.68 -0.37
C ALA A 55 -17.53 -0.19 -0.58
N LEU A 56 -16.25 0.19 -0.46
CA LEU A 56 -15.80 1.56 -0.66
C LEU A 56 -15.94 2.02 -2.12
N GLN A 57 -15.70 1.14 -3.09
CA GLN A 57 -15.88 1.45 -4.52
C GLN A 57 -17.33 1.77 -4.87
N ILE A 58 -18.28 1.04 -4.26
CA ILE A 58 -19.72 1.33 -4.40
C ILE A 58 -20.05 2.73 -3.87
N GLU A 59 -19.53 3.10 -2.70
CA GLU A 59 -19.76 4.43 -2.13
C GLU A 59 -19.07 5.53 -2.95
N LEU A 60 -17.90 5.25 -3.51
CA LEU A 60 -17.20 6.18 -4.39
C LEU A 60 -18.01 6.47 -5.67
N ALA A 61 -18.63 5.44 -6.27
CA ALA A 61 -19.50 5.60 -7.43
C ALA A 61 -20.74 6.45 -7.11
N LYS A 62 -21.36 6.25 -5.93
CA LYS A 62 -22.49 7.08 -5.46
C LYS A 62 -22.06 8.53 -5.27
N MET A 63 -20.90 8.76 -4.64
CA MET A 63 -20.32 10.09 -4.47
C MET A 63 -20.07 10.77 -5.83
N GLN A 64 -19.49 10.06 -6.79
CA GLN A 64 -19.25 10.59 -8.14
C GLN A 64 -20.56 11.02 -8.82
N ALA A 65 -21.61 10.20 -8.73
CA ALA A 65 -22.93 10.54 -9.27
C ALA A 65 -23.52 11.80 -8.63
N ALA A 66 -23.39 11.95 -7.31
CA ALA A 66 -23.85 13.13 -6.57
C ALA A 66 -23.07 14.41 -6.93
N ILE A 67 -21.75 14.31 -7.06
CA ILE A 67 -20.89 15.44 -7.50
C ILE A 67 -21.30 15.89 -8.91
N LYS A 68 -21.53 14.93 -9.82
CA LYS A 68 -21.98 15.23 -11.19
C LYS A 68 -23.35 15.91 -11.22
N ALA A 69 -24.31 15.42 -10.42
CA ALA A 69 -25.65 15.99 -10.35
C ALA A 69 -25.67 17.42 -9.75
N SER A 70 -24.78 17.69 -8.80
CA SER A 70 -24.69 19.01 -8.14
C SER A 70 -23.82 20.03 -8.87
N GLY A 71 -23.02 19.60 -9.86
CA GLY A 71 -22.04 20.45 -10.54
C GLY A 71 -20.84 20.82 -9.67
N GLN A 72 -20.64 20.15 -8.53
CA GLN A 72 -19.49 20.34 -7.67
C GLN A 72 -18.20 19.84 -8.33
N ARG A 73 -17.05 20.32 -7.84
CA ARG A 73 -15.72 19.90 -8.30
C ARG A 73 -14.89 19.45 -7.11
N VAL A 74 -14.15 18.36 -7.27
CA VAL A 74 -13.31 17.77 -6.23
C VAL A 74 -11.88 17.61 -6.76
N ILE A 75 -10.91 17.95 -5.93
CA ILE A 75 -9.48 17.73 -6.18
C ILE A 75 -8.94 16.90 -5.00
N VAL A 76 -8.19 15.85 -5.30
CA VAL A 76 -7.51 15.01 -4.30
C VAL A 76 -6.02 15.04 -4.58
N ILE A 77 -5.22 15.35 -3.56
CA ILE A 77 -3.76 15.44 -3.65
C ILE A 77 -3.15 14.27 -2.87
N PHE A 78 -2.27 13.51 -3.52
CA PHE A 78 -1.56 12.38 -2.92
C PHE A 78 -0.08 12.72 -2.75
N GLU A 79 0.37 12.85 -1.50
CA GLU A 79 1.76 13.16 -1.14
C GLU A 79 2.39 12.03 -0.32
N GLY A 80 3.73 11.97 -0.33
CA GLY A 80 4.46 10.96 0.45
C GLY A 80 5.83 10.63 -0.11
N ARG A 81 6.61 9.87 0.66
CA ARG A 81 7.96 9.43 0.27
C ARG A 81 7.94 8.56 -0.99
N ASP A 82 9.10 8.41 -1.61
CA ASP A 82 9.27 7.44 -2.68
C ASP A 82 8.96 6.03 -2.18
N ALA A 83 8.38 5.20 -3.06
CA ALA A 83 7.88 3.86 -2.74
C ALA A 83 6.79 3.77 -1.64
N ALA A 84 6.21 4.88 -1.19
CA ALA A 84 5.13 4.87 -0.17
C ALA A 84 3.77 4.35 -0.66
N GLY A 85 3.64 3.93 -1.92
CA GLY A 85 2.40 3.34 -2.46
C GLY A 85 1.40 4.32 -3.12
N LYS A 86 1.78 5.59 -3.34
CA LYS A 86 0.91 6.63 -3.95
C LYS A 86 0.21 6.18 -5.24
N GLY A 87 0.95 5.55 -6.15
CA GLY A 87 0.41 5.07 -7.43
C GLY A 87 -0.63 3.96 -7.28
N GLY A 88 -0.48 3.09 -6.27
CA GLY A 88 -1.45 2.05 -5.97
C GLY A 88 -2.78 2.63 -5.46
N VAL A 89 -2.70 3.65 -4.61
CA VAL A 89 -3.89 4.36 -4.11
C VAL A 89 -4.61 5.10 -5.25
N ILE A 90 -3.89 5.81 -6.11
CA ILE A 90 -4.49 6.47 -7.29
C ILE A 90 -5.20 5.44 -8.16
N LYS A 91 -4.54 4.32 -8.46
CA LYS A 91 -5.13 3.25 -9.25
C LYS A 91 -6.42 2.75 -8.62
N ALA A 92 -6.40 2.43 -7.32
CA ALA A 92 -7.59 1.96 -6.60
C ALA A 92 -8.74 2.98 -6.67
N VAL A 93 -8.48 4.27 -6.43
CA VAL A 93 -9.52 5.31 -6.52
C VAL A 93 -10.10 5.41 -7.94
N THR A 94 -9.26 5.30 -8.97
CA THR A 94 -9.72 5.45 -10.36
C THR A 94 -10.26 4.18 -11.01
N GLU A 95 -10.13 3.02 -10.36
CA GLU A 95 -10.33 1.69 -10.97
C GLU A 95 -11.72 1.52 -11.59
N ASN A 96 -12.77 1.96 -10.89
CA ASN A 96 -14.16 1.86 -11.34
C ASN A 96 -14.78 3.22 -11.69
N MET A 97 -13.97 4.27 -11.86
CA MET A 97 -14.46 5.57 -12.28
C MET A 97 -14.64 5.62 -13.80
N ASN A 98 -15.76 6.18 -14.25
CA ASN A 98 -15.95 6.45 -15.67
C ASN A 98 -14.96 7.55 -16.11
N PRO A 99 -14.11 7.33 -17.13
CA PRO A 99 -13.11 8.31 -17.57
C PRO A 99 -13.69 9.66 -18.02
#